data_AF-A0A6V8EVV5-F1
#
_entry.id   AF-A0A6V8EVV5-F1
#
_cell.length_a   1.000
_cell.length_b   1.000
_cell.length_c   1.000
_cell.angle_alpha   90.00
_cell.angle_beta   90.00
_cell.angle_gamma   90.00
#
_symmetry.space_group_name_H-M   'P 1'
#
loop_
_entity.id
_entity.type
_entity.pdbx_description
1 polymer ?
#
loop_
_entity_poly.entity_id
_entity_poly.type
_entity_poly.pdbx_seq_one_letter_code
_entity_poly.pdbx_strand_id
1 'polypeptide(L)'
;MARSDSILLGLFAIAQLMLWQYLEDSAINFAGELFGVSGATTALLAIYFLTSVGRYQKEFDTSYSKLEKTRLERNEDGALERVDNRTLTRKAGWWAVPIILIIFGSMNVLGMIIS
;
A
#
# COMPACT_ATOMS: atom_id res chain seq x y z
N MET A 1 -10.85 4.24 -3.06
CA MET A 1 -10.20 3.79 -1.81
C MET A 1 -9.65 2.39 -2.01
N ALA A 2 -10.47 1.43 -2.46
CA ALA A 2 -10.00 0.10 -2.87
C ALA A 2 -8.75 0.16 -3.79
N ARG A 3 -8.80 0.93 -4.89
CA ARG A 3 -7.66 1.03 -5.82
C ARG A 3 -6.33 1.52 -5.19
N SER A 4 -6.36 2.60 -4.40
CA SER A 4 -5.15 3.13 -3.76
C SER A 4 -4.60 2.17 -2.72
N ASP A 5 -5.49 1.53 -1.97
CA ASP A 5 -5.12 0.69 -0.83
C ASP A 5 -4.61 -0.68 -1.34
N SER A 6 -5.10 -1.18 -2.47
CA SER A 6 -4.56 -2.37 -3.16
C SER A 6 -3.14 -2.14 -3.70
N ILE A 7 -2.85 -0.95 -4.23
CA ILE A 7 -1.49 -0.59 -4.68
C ILE A 7 -0.55 -0.52 -3.48
N LEU A 8 -0.98 0.10 -2.39
CA LEU A 8 -0.19 0.17 -1.15
C LEU A 8 0.12 -1.24 -0.61
N LEU A 9 -0.85 -2.15 -0.63
CA LEU A 9 -0.66 -3.54 -0.22
C LEU A 9 0.35 -4.28 -1.12
N GLY A 10 0.33 -4.01 -2.44
CA GLY A 10 1.36 -4.50 -3.36
C GLY A 10 2.76 -3.95 -3.08
N LEU A 11 2.88 -2.64 -2.81
CA LEU A 11 4.15 -2.03 -2.42
C LEU A 11 4.69 -2.60 -1.10
N PHE A 12 3.81 -2.87 -0.15
CA PHE A 12 4.17 -3.54 1.10
C PHE A 12 4.69 -4.96 0.89
N ALA A 13 4.02 -5.74 0.03
CA ALA A 13 4.48 -7.09 -0.32
C ALA A 13 5.89 -7.09 -0.90
N ILE A 14 6.15 -6.17 -1.85
CA ILE A 14 7.47 -6.02 -2.46
C ILE A 14 8.50 -5.62 -1.40
N ALA A 15 8.19 -4.64 -0.55
CA ALA A 15 9.07 -4.20 0.52
C ALA A 15 9.41 -5.34 1.51
N GLN A 16 8.44 -6.18 1.88
CA GLN A 16 8.68 -7.34 2.75
C GLN A 16 9.59 -8.39 2.11
N LEU A 17 9.42 -8.66 0.81
CA LEU A 17 10.27 -9.60 0.09
C LEU A 17 11.72 -9.08 -0.06
N MET A 18 11.89 -7.79 -0.29
CA MET A 18 13.22 -7.16 -0.33
C MET A 18 13.89 -7.16 1.04
N LEU A 19 13.13 -6.91 2.10
CA LEU A 19 13.61 -7.03 3.49
C LEU A 19 14.00 -8.47 3.82
N TRP A 20 13.21 -9.46 3.39
CA TRP A 20 13.55 -10.87 3.56
C TRP A 20 14.90 -11.19 2.93
N GLN A 21 15.11 -10.82 1.66
CA GLN A 21 16.38 -11.06 0.97
C GLN A 21 17.56 -10.41 1.72
N TYR A 22 17.42 -9.15 2.15
CA TYR A 22 18.46 -8.46 2.93
C TYR A 22 18.77 -9.14 4.28
N LEU A 23 17.74 -9.63 4.97
CA LEU A 23 17.89 -10.31 6.27
C LEU A 23 18.50 -11.70 6.13
N GLU A 24 18.19 -12.40 5.03
CA GLU A 24 18.80 -13.67 4.66
C GLU A 24 20.30 -13.48 4.38
N ASP A 25 20.67 -12.47 3.59
CA ASP A 25 22.08 -12.11 3.32
C ASP A 25 22.84 -11.69 4.59
N SER A 26 22.13 -11.11 5.57
CA SER A 26 22.69 -10.70 6.87
C SER A 26 22.72 -11.83 7.92
N ALA A 27 22.37 -13.06 7.55
CA ALA A 27 22.29 -14.24 8.42
C ALA A 27 21.34 -14.09 9.64
N ILE A 28 20.30 -13.25 9.52
CA ILE A 28 19.27 -13.07 10.56
C ILE A 28 18.10 -14.02 10.28
N ASN A 29 18.29 -15.30 10.57
CA ASN A 29 17.40 -16.39 10.13
C ASN A 29 15.93 -16.24 10.59
N PHE A 30 15.69 -15.91 11.87
CA PHE A 30 14.32 -15.81 12.39
C PHE A 30 13.51 -14.66 11.76
N ALA A 31 14.16 -13.50 11.59
CA ALA A 31 13.51 -12.36 10.94
C ALA A 31 13.34 -12.62 9.44
N GLY A 32 14.36 -13.19 8.79
CA GLY A 32 14.28 -13.60 7.39
C GLY A 32 13.10 -14.54 7.12
N GLU A 33 12.97 -15.62 7.88
CA GLU A 33 11.88 -16.59 7.70
C GLU A 33 10.49 -15.96 7.92
N LEU A 34 10.35 -15.10 8.94
CA LEU A 34 9.10 -14.39 9.21
C LEU A 34 8.71 -13.46 8.05
N PHE A 35 9.66 -12.69 7.52
CA PHE A 35 9.42 -11.78 6.39
C PHE A 35 9.25 -12.52 5.06
N GLY A 36 9.90 -13.67 4.88
CA GLY A 36 9.72 -14.53 3.71
C GLY A 36 8.30 -15.09 3.63
N VAL A 37 7.82 -15.73 4.71
CA VAL A 37 6.46 -16.30 4.75
C VAL A 37 5.38 -15.22 4.70
N SER A 38 5.53 -14.16 5.49
CA SER A 38 4.55 -13.06 5.51
C SER A 38 4.58 -12.23 4.22
N GLY A 39 5.76 -12.02 3.62
CA GLY A 39 5.93 -11.32 2.36
C GLY A 39 5.33 -12.09 1.19
N ALA A 40 5.58 -13.40 1.09
CA ALA A 40 4.99 -14.25 0.05
C ALA A 40 3.45 -14.29 0.14
N THR A 41 2.92 -14.42 1.37
CA THR A 41 1.46 -14.40 1.61
C THR A 41 0.85 -13.05 1.23
N THR A 42 1.50 -11.95 1.61
CA THR A 42 1.05 -10.59 1.28
C THR A 42 1.13 -10.34 -0.23
N ALA A 43 2.13 -10.90 -0.91
CA ALA A 43 2.25 -10.82 -2.37
C ALA A 43 1.09 -11.53 -3.08
N LEU A 44 0.70 -12.73 -2.62
CA LEU A 44 -0.46 -13.44 -3.17
C LEU A 44 -1.76 -12.65 -2.98
N LEU A 45 -1.97 -12.08 -1.79
CA LEU A 45 -3.11 -11.21 -1.53
C LEU A 45 -3.07 -9.95 -2.41
N ALA A 46 -1.91 -9.34 -2.60
CA ALA A 46 -1.74 -8.20 -3.47
C ALA A 46 -2.09 -8.52 -4.92
N ILE A 47 -1.61 -9.64 -5.44
CA ILE A 47 -1.94 -10.11 -6.78
C ILE A 47 -3.45 -10.31 -6.92
N TYR A 48 -4.09 -10.96 -5.94
CA TYR A 48 -5.53 -11.16 -5.93
C TYR A 48 -6.30 -9.83 -5.96
N PHE A 49 -5.95 -8.89 -5.08
CA PHE A 49 -6.64 -7.59 -5.01
C PHE A 49 -6.38 -6.71 -6.23
N LEU A 50 -5.14 -6.63 -6.72
CA LEU A 50 -4.80 -5.86 -7.92
C LEU A 50 -5.52 -6.40 -9.15
N THR A 51 -5.55 -7.72 -9.31
CA THR A 51 -6.28 -8.39 -10.40
C THR A 51 -7.78 -8.13 -10.28
N SER A 52 -8.34 -8.25 -9.07
CA SER A 52 -9.77 -8.00 -8.83
C SER A 52 -10.15 -6.54 -9.07
N VAL A 53 -9.34 -5.59 -8.62
CA VAL A 53 -9.57 -4.16 -8.87
C VAL A 53 -9.52 -3.83 -10.36
N GLY A 54 -8.56 -4.42 -11.09
CA GLY A 54 -8.47 -4.25 -12.54
C GLY A 54 -9.67 -4.85 -13.28
N ARG A 55 -10.11 -6.05 -12.87
CA ARG A 55 -11.20 -6.78 -13.53
C ARG A 55 -12.58 -6.17 -13.25
N TYR A 56 -12.83 -5.71 -12.03
CA TYR A 56 -14.15 -5.25 -11.57
C TYR A 56 -14.23 -3.73 -11.42
N GLN A 57 -13.38 -2.98 -12.12
CA GLN A 57 -13.27 -1.53 -11.97
C GLN A 57 -14.61 -0.78 -12.14
N LYS A 58 -15.46 -1.21 -13.08
CA LYS A 58 -16.79 -0.61 -13.32
C LYS A 58 -17.77 -0.85 -12.17
N GLU A 59 -17.75 -2.06 -11.59
CA GLU A 59 -18.63 -2.42 -10.47
C GLU A 59 -18.23 -1.68 -9.19
N PHE A 60 -16.94 -1.47 -8.96
CA PHE A 60 -16.44 -0.68 -7.84
C PHE A 60 -16.76 0.81 -7.95
N ASP A 61 -16.70 1.40 -9.14
CA ASP A 61 -17.01 2.83 -9.33
C ASP A 61 -18.50 3.12 -9.16
N THR A 62 -19.35 2.14 -9.45
CA THR A 62 -20.82 2.25 -9.33
C THR A 62 -21.33 1.92 -7.92
N SER A 63 -20.72 0.94 -7.24
CA SER A 63 -21.21 0.45 -5.94
C SER A 63 -20.67 1.22 -4.73
N TYR A 64 -19.46 1.79 -4.81
CA TYR A 64 -18.93 2.65 -3.76
C TYR A 64 -19.39 4.08 -3.98
N SER A 65 -20.59 4.40 -3.49
CA SER A 65 -21.10 5.77 -3.46
C SER A 65 -20.08 6.70 -2.79
N LYS A 66 -19.54 7.65 -3.55
CA LYS A 66 -18.65 8.72 -3.04
C LYS A 66 -19.30 9.55 -1.93
N LEU A 67 -20.62 9.40 -1.71
CA LEU A 67 -21.41 10.08 -0.69
C LEU A 67 -21.18 9.55 0.74
N GLU A 68 -20.71 8.32 0.90
CA GLU A 68 -20.53 7.71 2.24
C GLU A 68 -19.40 8.37 3.06
N LYS A 69 -18.50 9.11 2.40
CA LYS A 69 -17.29 9.68 3.01
C LYS A 69 -17.29 11.20 3.13
N THR A 70 -18.41 11.84 2.77
CA THR A 70 -18.59 13.29 2.90
C THR A 70 -19.46 13.59 4.10
N ARG A 71 -18.99 14.46 5.01
CA ARG A 71 -19.84 15.02 6.06
C ARG A 71 -20.49 16.28 5.52
N LEU A 72 -21.75 16.51 5.88
CA LEU A 72 -22.40 17.79 5.61
C LEU A 72 -22.04 18.74 6.76
N GLU A 73 -21.27 19.78 6.46
CA GLU A 73 -20.99 20.86 7.39
C GLU A 73 -21.76 22.10 6.95
N ARG A 74 -22.21 22.90 7.91
CA ARG A 74 -22.96 24.11 7.62
C ARG A 74 -21.98 25.27 7.48
N ASN A 75 -21.99 25.94 6.34
CA ASN A 75 -21.16 27.11 6.09
C ASN A 75 -21.69 28.35 6.86
N GLU A 76 -20.95 29.45 6.80
CA GLU A 76 -21.29 30.72 7.49
C GLU A 76 -22.62 31.33 7.00
N ASP A 77 -23.04 31.03 5.77
CA ASP A 77 -24.32 31.45 5.17
C ASP A 77 -25.49 30.51 5.51
N GLY A 78 -25.25 29.46 6.30
CA GLY A 78 -26.26 28.47 6.68
C GLY A 78 -26.54 27.38 5.64
N ALA A 79 -25.83 27.37 4.51
CA ALA A 79 -25.90 26.33 3.49
C ALA A 79 -25.11 25.07 3.91
N LEU A 80 -25.58 23.89 3.50
CA LEU A 80 -24.89 22.63 3.76
C LEU A 80 -23.83 22.39 2.69
N GLU A 81 -22.56 22.48 3.07
CA GLU A 81 -21.42 22.17 2.23
C GLU A 81 -20.94 20.72 2.50
N ARG A 82 -20.52 20.04 1.44
CA ARG A 82 -19.94 18.69 1.55
C ARG A 82 -18.44 18.82 1.82
N VAL A 83 -18.02 18.47 3.03
CA VAL A 83 -16.61 18.49 3.43
C VAL A 83 -16.06 17.06 3.47
N ASP A 84 -15.00 16.78 2.71
CA ASP A 84 -14.28 15.50 2.73
C ASP A 84 -13.35 15.48 3.94
N ASN A 85 -13.68 14.68 4.96
CA ASN A 85 -12.95 14.64 6.23
C ASN A 85 -11.70 13.73 6.19
N ARG A 86 -11.14 13.48 5.00
CA ARG A 86 -9.90 12.71 4.86
C ARG A 86 -8.71 13.61 5.17
N THR A 87 -8.07 13.36 6.31
CA THR A 87 -6.73 13.90 6.60
C THR A 87 -5.71 13.33 5.60
N LEU A 88 -5.42 14.09 4.54
CA LEU A 88 -4.44 13.77 3.50
C LEU A 88 -3.09 13.33 4.10
N THR A 89 -2.69 13.98 5.19
CA THR A 89 -1.43 13.74 5.93
C THR A 89 -1.32 12.30 6.44
N ARG A 90 -2.41 11.70 6.94
CA ARG A 90 -2.36 10.33 7.49
C ARG A 90 -2.17 9.28 6.40
N LYS A 91 -2.70 9.53 5.20
CA LYS A 91 -2.51 8.62 4.05
C LYS A 91 -1.08 8.68 3.52
N ALA A 92 -0.49 9.86 3.44
CA ALA A 92 0.88 10.02 2.96
C ALA A 92 1.92 9.26 3.80
N GLY A 93 1.75 9.24 5.13
CA GLY A 93 2.67 8.53 6.04
C GLY A 93 2.79 7.03 5.77
N TRP A 94 1.67 6.36 5.46
CA TRP A 94 1.67 4.91 5.19
C TRP A 94 2.32 4.54 3.85
N TRP A 95 2.37 5.46 2.89
CA TRP A 95 3.05 5.25 1.60
C TRP A 95 4.57 5.41 1.71
N ALA A 96 5.05 6.26 2.62
CA ALA A 96 6.47 6.50 2.79
C ALA A 96 7.25 5.24 3.19
N VAL A 97 6.68 4.42 4.09
CA VAL A 97 7.33 3.22 4.62
C VAL A 97 7.75 2.22 3.53
N PRO A 98 6.84 1.68 2.69
CA PRO A 98 7.23 0.71 1.67
C PRO A 98 8.11 1.35 0.58
N ILE A 99 7.92 2.63 0.25
CA ILE A 99 8.76 3.32 -0.74
C ILE A 99 10.21 3.40 -0.28
N ILE A 100 10.45 3.82 0.97
CA ILE A 100 11.80 3.93 1.53
C ILE A 100 12.48 2.55 1.56
N LEU A 101 11.75 1.51 1.97
CA LEU A 101 12.25 0.14 1.99
C LEU A 101 12.62 -0.36 0.59
N ILE A 102 11.80 -0.06 -0.42
CA ILE A 102 12.09 -0.41 -1.81
C ILE A 102 13.37 0.28 -2.28
N ILE A 103 13.54 1.58 -2.00
CA ILE A 103 14.76 2.31 -2.38
C ILE A 103 16.00 1.64 -1.79
N PHE A 104 15.99 1.33 -0.49
CA PHE A 104 17.12 0.68 0.17
C PHE A 104 17.39 -0.73 -0.37
N GLY A 105 16.36 -1.53 -0.55
CA GLY A 105 16.51 -2.86 -1.13
C GLY A 105 17.04 -2.80 -2.57
N SER A 106 16.58 -1.84 -3.37
CA SER A 106 17.04 -1.68 -4.76
C SER A 106 18.50 -1.29 -4.83
N MET A 107 18.99 -0.45 -3.90
CA MET A 107 20.41 -0.13 -3.80
C MET A 107 21.26 -1.36 -3.46
N ASN A 108 20.77 -2.23 -2.58
CA ASN A 108 21.46 -3.48 -2.25
C ASN A 108 21.57 -4.38 -3.50
N VAL A 109 20.44 -4.60 -4.20
CA VAL A 109 20.42 -5.40 -5.44
C VAL A 109 21.32 -4.80 -6.53
N LEU A 110 21.29 -3.48 -6.72
CA LEU A 110 22.18 -2.81 -7.66
C LEU A 110 23.66 -2.97 -7.29
N GLY A 111 23.98 -2.91 -5.99
CA GLY A 111 25.33 -3.18 -5.49
C GLY A 111 25.81 -4.58 -5.87
N MET A 112 24.95 -5.59 -5.70
CA MET A 112 25.25 -6.99 -6.03
C MET A 112 25.44 -7.24 -7.54
N ILE A 113 24.77 -6.46 -8.40
CA ILE A 113 24.89 -6.61 -9.86
C ILE A 113 26.20 -5.99 -10.40
N ILE A 114 26.70 -4.95 -9.74
CA ILE A 114 27.83 -4.13 -10.22
C ILE A 114 29.16 -4.57 -9.59
N SER A 115 29.14 -5.27 -8.45
CA SER A 115 30.32 -5.88 -7.80
C SER A 115 30.73 -7.20 -8.45
#